data_AF-A0A1Y2JL89-F1
#
_entry.id   AF-A0A1Y2JL89-F1
#
_cell.length_a   1.000
_cell.length_b   1.000
_cell.length_c   1.000
_cell.angle_alpha   90.00
_cell.angle_beta   90.00
_cell.angle_gamma   90.00
#
_symmetry.space_group_name_H-M   'P 1'
#
loop_
_entity.id
_entity.type
_entity.pdbx_description
1 polymer ?
#
loop_
_entity_poly.entity_id
_entity_poly.type
_entity_poly.pdbx_seq_one_letter_code
_entity_poly.pdbx_strand_id
1 'polypeptide(L)'
;MVIDSSKLQSSELREFLRGSTANLAVLPDFAWFEVYKQETVDAVFALLSVIGDFPEQITVLKSGGEIARLNLGLPGELAAMEQQDVAPLIREMADIMNGPRRLDPIVLQQLRNLWSSAAVSLAGMHEGAIDIVTSLPEMSEKMFSEHEIRTIRTNGRYTEEMFASIFGAAEQIWETLAEGYGLQWRSMLRDHTMSAYLFRYALGIIIYLLWWIRTGSPKLERVDRIRNDLIDLSFVVYGTYYDGFLTADRKAEWMFLNLSRALEAARTSESQWTASRAD
;
A
#
# COMPACT_ATOMS: atom_id res chain seq x y z
N MET A 1 3.92 12.25 2.67
CA MET A 1 2.53 11.75 2.50
C MET A 1 2.45 10.86 1.27
N VAL A 2 1.85 9.67 1.38
CA VAL A 2 1.68 8.75 0.24
C VAL A 2 0.53 9.22 -0.64
N ILE A 3 0.76 9.24 -1.95
CA ILE A 3 -0.21 9.74 -2.92
C ILE A 3 -0.73 8.56 -3.75
N ASP A 4 -2.04 8.38 -3.70
CA ASP A 4 -2.76 7.46 -4.58
C ASP A 4 -2.77 7.99 -6.02
N SER A 5 -2.85 7.06 -6.98
CA SER A 5 -2.94 7.38 -8.41
C SER A 5 -4.08 8.34 -8.74
N SER A 6 -5.21 8.20 -8.04
CA SER A 6 -6.40 9.04 -8.16
C SER A 6 -6.16 10.52 -7.85
N LYS A 7 -5.05 10.86 -7.19
CA LYS A 7 -4.72 12.21 -6.73
C LYS A 7 -3.48 12.81 -7.40
N LEU A 8 -2.81 12.09 -8.31
CA LEU A 8 -1.58 12.55 -8.97
C LEU A 8 -1.74 13.84 -9.78
N GLN A 9 -2.96 14.14 -10.24
CA GLN A 9 -3.28 15.34 -11.04
C GLN A 9 -4.10 16.38 -10.25
N SER A 10 -4.32 16.13 -8.96
CA SER A 10 -5.24 16.93 -8.15
C SER A 10 -4.68 18.30 -7.80
N SER A 11 -5.57 19.29 -7.68
CA SER A 11 -5.24 20.60 -7.11
C SER A 11 -4.71 20.48 -5.69
N GLU A 12 -5.25 19.54 -4.92
CA GLU A 12 -4.92 19.29 -3.52
C GLU A 12 -3.46 18.85 -3.37
N LEU A 13 -2.96 17.97 -4.26
CA LEU A 13 -1.54 17.61 -4.29
C LEU A 13 -0.65 18.82 -4.58
N ARG A 14 -1.03 19.65 -5.56
CA ARG A 14 -0.28 20.86 -5.90
C ARG A 14 -0.26 21.87 -4.75
N GLU A 15 -1.39 22.06 -4.07
CA GLU A 15 -1.48 22.94 -2.90
C GLU A 15 -0.63 22.42 -1.74
N PHE A 16 -0.67 21.11 -1.49
CA PHE A 16 0.18 20.46 -0.50
C PHE A 16 1.67 20.71 -0.80
N LEU A 17 2.13 20.44 -2.02
CA LEU A 17 3.54 20.63 -2.40
C LEU A 17 3.97 22.11 -2.34
N ARG A 18 3.12 23.03 -2.81
CA ARG A 18 3.38 24.47 -2.77
C ARG A 18 3.39 25.03 -1.35
N GLY A 19 2.64 24.44 -0.43
CA GLY A 19 2.51 24.92 0.95
C GLY A 19 3.83 24.94 1.72
N SER A 20 4.75 24.04 1.42
CA SER A 20 6.09 23.99 2.04
C SER A 20 7.05 23.14 1.22
N THR A 21 8.30 23.57 1.09
CA THR A 21 9.36 22.76 0.47
C THR A 21 9.73 21.52 1.29
N ALA A 22 9.29 21.42 2.54
CA ALA A 22 9.44 20.23 3.37
C ALA A 22 8.35 19.17 3.11
N ASN A 23 7.30 19.52 2.36
CA ASN A 23 6.23 18.58 2.05
C ASN A 23 6.68 17.63 0.95
N LEU A 24 6.77 16.34 1.28
CA LEU A 24 7.16 15.28 0.34
C LEU A 24 5.96 14.44 -0.08
N ALA A 25 5.79 14.28 -1.40
CA ALA A 25 4.85 13.35 -2.00
C ALA A 25 5.56 12.02 -2.29
N VAL A 26 5.05 10.95 -1.67
CA VAL A 26 5.60 9.60 -1.80
C VAL A 26 4.76 8.83 -2.82
N LEU A 27 5.41 8.34 -3.86
CA LEU A 27 4.81 7.61 -4.98
C LEU A 27 5.23 6.14 -4.93
N PRO A 28 4.31 5.23 -4.59
CA PRO A 28 4.52 3.80 -4.75
C PRO A 28 4.80 3.42 -6.21
N ASP A 29 5.46 2.28 -6.42
CA ASP A 29 5.65 1.67 -7.74
C ASP A 29 4.31 1.47 -8.48
N PHE A 30 3.25 1.14 -7.75
CA PHE A 30 1.90 0.99 -8.29
C PHE A 30 1.33 2.25 -8.93
N ALA A 31 1.69 3.45 -8.46
CA ALA A 31 1.26 4.70 -9.07
C ALA A 31 1.72 4.80 -10.54
N TRP A 32 2.93 4.28 -10.82
CA TRP A 32 3.49 4.23 -12.16
C TRP A 32 2.84 3.17 -13.04
N PHE A 33 2.53 2.00 -12.48
CA PHE A 33 1.84 0.94 -13.23
C PHE A 33 0.47 1.39 -13.75
N GLU A 34 -0.29 2.13 -12.96
CA GLU A 34 -1.59 2.63 -13.41
C GLU A 34 -1.51 3.63 -14.56
N VAL A 35 -0.46 4.46 -14.57
CA VAL A 35 -0.22 5.40 -15.66
C VAL A 35 0.21 4.66 -16.91
N TYR A 36 1.08 3.65 -16.77
CA TYR A 36 1.54 2.84 -17.88
C TYR A 36 0.46 1.94 -18.47
N LYS A 37 -0.54 1.51 -17.68
CA LYS A 37 -1.72 0.77 -18.16
C LYS A 37 -2.54 1.54 -19.19
N GLN A 38 -2.48 2.87 -19.19
CA GLN A 38 -3.22 3.68 -20.16
C GLN A 38 -2.58 3.67 -21.55
N GLU A 39 -1.34 3.17 -21.69
CA GLU A 39 -0.61 3.01 -22.95
C GLU A 39 -0.62 4.25 -23.86
N THR A 40 -0.67 5.44 -23.26
CA THR A 40 -0.69 6.70 -23.98
C THR A 40 0.35 7.67 -23.44
N VAL A 41 0.92 8.45 -24.35
CA VAL A 41 1.84 9.54 -24.01
C VAL A 41 1.10 10.64 -23.24
N ASP A 42 -0.19 10.85 -23.52
CA ASP A 42 -1.04 11.80 -22.78
C ASP A 42 -1.20 11.41 -21.31
N ALA A 43 -1.31 10.13 -20.98
CA ALA A 43 -1.38 9.68 -19.58
C ALA A 43 -0.10 10.02 -18.81
N VAL A 44 1.07 9.77 -19.40
CA VAL A 44 2.37 10.10 -18.80
C VAL A 44 2.54 11.62 -18.68
N PHE A 45 2.10 12.38 -19.68
CA PHE A 45 2.10 13.84 -19.63
C PHE A 45 1.20 14.37 -18.50
N ALA A 46 -0.02 13.84 -18.41
CA ALA A 46 -0.98 14.23 -17.40
C ALA A 46 -0.50 13.90 -15.99
N LEU A 47 0.13 12.73 -15.79
CA LEU A 47 0.83 12.38 -14.56
C LEU A 47 1.83 13.47 -14.15
N LEU A 48 2.69 13.90 -15.09
CA LEU A 48 3.75 14.86 -14.82
C LEU A 48 3.24 16.29 -14.59
N SER A 49 1.97 16.55 -14.86
CA SER A 49 1.39 17.90 -14.77
C SER A 49 1.54 18.55 -13.39
N VAL A 50 1.60 17.77 -12.31
CA VAL A 50 1.85 18.27 -10.96
C VAL A 50 3.25 17.90 -10.49
N ILE A 51 3.61 16.62 -10.55
CA ILE A 51 4.88 16.15 -9.98
C ILE A 51 6.11 16.68 -10.74
N GLY A 52 5.96 17.03 -12.02
CA GLY A 52 7.01 17.67 -12.82
C GLY A 52 7.31 19.11 -12.40
N ASP A 53 6.38 19.80 -11.74
CA ASP A 53 6.57 21.16 -11.22
C ASP A 53 7.40 21.16 -9.91
N PHE A 54 7.47 20.02 -9.20
CA PHE A 54 8.08 19.91 -7.86
C PHE A 54 9.01 18.69 -7.72
N PRO A 55 9.96 18.45 -8.64
CA PRO A 55 10.72 17.19 -8.68
C PRO A 55 11.50 16.88 -7.39
N GLU A 56 11.99 17.90 -6.67
CA GLU A 56 12.72 17.75 -5.40
C GLU A 56 11.84 17.27 -4.23
N GLN A 57 10.52 17.41 -4.38
CA GLN A 57 9.55 17.04 -3.36
C GLN A 57 8.90 15.68 -3.63
N ILE A 58 9.39 14.94 -4.62
CA ILE A 58 8.86 13.63 -4.99
C ILE A 58 9.82 12.52 -4.55
N THR A 59 9.30 11.62 -3.74
CA THR A 59 9.97 10.37 -3.36
C THR A 59 9.29 9.22 -4.10
N VAL A 60 10.04 8.42 -4.85
CA VAL A 60 9.52 7.21 -5.49
C VAL A 60 9.98 6.00 -4.70
N LEU A 61 9.08 5.05 -4.46
CA LEU A 61 9.41 3.82 -3.75
C LEU A 61 9.98 2.75 -4.69
N LYS A 62 10.78 1.85 -4.14
CA LYS A 62 11.20 0.60 -4.79
C LYS A 62 10.00 -0.29 -5.04
N SER A 63 10.20 -1.34 -5.83
CA SER A 63 9.10 -2.27 -6.11
C SER A 63 8.59 -2.93 -4.83
N GLY A 64 7.28 -3.25 -4.79
CA GLY A 64 6.69 -3.96 -3.64
C GLY A 64 7.41 -5.27 -3.30
N GLY A 65 7.96 -5.96 -4.30
CA GLY A 65 8.76 -7.17 -4.10
C GLY A 65 10.14 -6.90 -3.47
N GLU A 66 10.78 -5.78 -3.78
CA GLU A 66 12.01 -5.37 -3.08
C GLU A 66 11.72 -4.96 -1.64
N ILE A 67 10.67 -4.16 -1.43
CA ILE A 67 10.25 -3.71 -0.09
C ILE A 67 9.82 -4.89 0.77
N ALA A 68 9.11 -5.88 0.21
CA ALA A 68 8.73 -7.10 0.90
C ALA A 68 9.93 -7.90 1.44
N ARG A 69 11.10 -7.77 0.83
CA ARG A 69 12.35 -8.41 1.29
C ARG A 69 13.12 -7.58 2.32
N LEU A 70 12.69 -6.35 2.60
CA LEU A 70 13.29 -5.53 3.64
C LEU A 70 12.78 -6.00 5.01
N ASN A 71 13.72 -6.19 5.93
CA ASN A 71 13.41 -6.41 7.34
C ASN A 71 13.53 -5.07 8.06
N LEU A 72 12.44 -4.31 8.10
CA LEU A 72 12.43 -2.97 8.69
C LEU A 72 12.32 -3.09 10.23
N GLY A 73 13.45 -3.11 10.96
CA GLY A 73 13.50 -3.14 12.43
C GLY A 73 14.17 -1.93 13.10
N LEU A 74 14.75 -0.97 12.37
CA LEU A 74 15.60 0.11 12.92
C LEU A 74 15.29 1.52 12.34
N PRO A 75 15.54 2.60 13.11
CA PRO A 75 15.44 3.96 12.61
C PRO A 75 16.41 4.22 11.46
N GLY A 76 15.89 4.64 10.30
CA GLY A 76 16.68 4.92 9.08
C GLY A 76 16.33 4.03 7.87
N GLU A 77 15.49 3.02 8.06
CA GLU A 77 15.18 2.07 6.99
C GLU A 77 14.04 2.50 6.06
N LEU A 78 13.30 3.56 6.37
CA LEU A 78 12.36 4.16 5.40
C LEU A 78 13.08 4.59 4.13
N ALA A 79 14.26 5.20 4.25
CA ALA A 79 15.11 5.53 3.12
C ALA A 79 15.54 4.29 2.30
N ALA A 80 15.54 3.09 2.91
CA ALA A 80 15.81 1.85 2.20
C ALA A 80 14.65 1.42 1.30
N MET A 81 13.42 1.90 1.55
CA MET A 81 12.26 1.72 0.65
C MET A 81 12.29 2.67 -0.55
N GLU A 82 13.09 3.74 -0.49
CA GLU A 82 13.09 4.81 -1.48
C GLU A 82 14.09 4.57 -2.60
N GLN A 83 13.70 4.92 -3.83
CA GLN A 83 14.62 5.04 -4.96
C GLN A 83 15.45 6.31 -4.81
N GLN A 84 16.73 6.20 -5.14
CA GLN A 84 17.67 7.32 -5.08
C GLN A 84 17.71 8.07 -6.41
N ASP A 85 18.12 9.34 -6.38
CA ASP A 85 18.39 10.16 -7.57
C ASP A 85 17.19 10.31 -8.54
N VAL A 86 15.97 10.36 -7.99
CA VAL A 86 14.73 10.41 -8.78
C VAL A 86 14.43 11.81 -9.32
N ALA A 87 14.73 12.88 -8.57
CA ALA A 87 14.38 14.25 -8.96
C ALA A 87 14.95 14.67 -10.33
N PRO A 88 16.23 14.40 -10.67
CA PRO A 88 16.76 14.65 -12.01
C PRO A 88 16.01 13.89 -13.11
N LEU A 89 15.60 12.65 -12.85
CA LEU A 89 14.86 11.82 -13.81
C LEU A 89 13.44 12.37 -14.05
N ILE A 90 12.75 12.81 -13.00
CA ILE A 90 11.43 13.44 -13.13
C ILE A 90 11.54 14.73 -13.94
N ARG A 91 12.57 15.55 -13.67
CA ARG A 91 12.80 16.79 -14.41
C ARG A 91 13.07 16.52 -15.89
N GLU A 92 13.97 15.60 -16.20
CA GLU A 92 14.25 15.20 -17.59
C GLU A 92 12.99 14.69 -18.28
N MET A 93 12.21 13.85 -17.61
CA MET A 93 10.97 13.32 -18.18
C MET A 93 9.94 14.45 -18.41
N ALA A 94 9.78 15.37 -17.46
CA ALA A 94 8.92 16.53 -17.62
C ALA A 94 9.36 17.43 -18.79
N ASP A 95 10.66 17.68 -18.94
CA ASP A 95 11.22 18.46 -20.05
C ASP A 95 10.99 17.78 -21.40
N ILE A 96 11.19 16.46 -21.48
CA ILE A 96 10.91 15.67 -22.70
C ILE A 96 9.43 15.76 -23.06
N MET A 97 8.55 15.57 -22.07
CA MET A 97 7.10 15.49 -22.27
C MET A 97 6.46 16.85 -22.55
N ASN A 98 7.04 17.95 -22.05
CA ASN A 98 6.65 19.33 -22.38
C ASN A 98 7.29 19.85 -23.68
N GLY A 99 8.33 19.17 -24.18
CA GLY A 99 9.14 19.62 -25.29
C GLY A 99 8.80 19.00 -26.66
N PRO A 100 9.49 19.43 -27.73
CA PRO A 100 9.31 18.90 -29.07
C PRO A 100 9.75 17.43 -29.21
N ARG A 101 10.54 16.91 -28.25
CA ARG A 101 11.05 15.53 -28.22
C ARG A 101 10.00 14.52 -27.75
N ARG A 102 8.82 14.96 -27.29
CA ARG A 102 7.75 14.09 -26.80
C ARG A 102 7.36 12.96 -27.76
N LEU A 103 7.38 13.23 -29.06
CA LEU A 103 7.02 12.28 -30.12
C LEU A 103 8.25 11.70 -30.85
N ASP A 104 9.44 11.88 -30.29
CA ASP A 104 10.67 11.27 -30.79
C ASP A 104 10.53 9.73 -30.79
N PRO A 105 10.81 9.03 -31.90
CA PRO A 105 10.74 7.58 -31.97
C PRO A 105 11.49 6.85 -30.85
N ILE A 106 12.61 7.39 -30.38
CA ILE A 106 13.38 6.79 -29.28
C ILE A 106 12.60 6.86 -27.97
N VAL A 107 11.99 8.00 -27.66
CA VAL A 107 11.16 8.20 -26.46
C VAL A 107 9.94 7.30 -26.51
N LEU A 108 9.26 7.24 -27.66
CA LEU A 108 8.11 6.35 -27.85
C LEU A 108 8.49 4.87 -27.69
N GLN A 109 9.68 4.47 -28.14
CA GLN A 109 10.15 3.10 -27.95
C GLN A 109 10.45 2.80 -26.47
N GLN A 110 11.05 3.73 -25.74
CA GLN A 110 11.26 3.59 -24.30
C GLN A 110 9.93 3.46 -23.54
N LEU A 111 8.94 4.30 -23.86
CA LEU A 111 7.61 4.21 -23.27
C LEU A 111 6.93 2.86 -23.55
N ARG A 112 7.03 2.35 -24.79
CA ARG A 112 6.52 1.01 -25.13
C ARG A 112 7.19 -0.10 -24.32
N ASN A 113 8.50 0.00 -24.10
CA ASN A 113 9.21 -0.97 -23.28
C ASN A 113 8.72 -0.92 -21.82
N LEU A 114 8.53 0.29 -21.27
CA LEU A 114 7.98 0.48 -19.92
C LEU A 114 6.55 -0.05 -19.80
N TRP A 115 5.69 0.21 -20.79
CA TRP A 115 4.32 -0.34 -20.84
C TRP A 115 4.33 -1.87 -20.87
N SER A 116 5.19 -2.48 -21.70
CA SER A 116 5.30 -3.93 -21.79
C SER A 116 5.80 -4.55 -20.49
N SER A 117 6.79 -3.94 -19.82
CA SER A 117 7.26 -4.41 -18.52
C SER A 117 6.18 -4.28 -17.43
N ALA A 118 5.45 -3.16 -17.41
CA ALA A 118 4.34 -2.95 -16.49
C ALA A 118 3.24 -4.01 -16.64
N ALA A 119 2.88 -4.37 -17.88
CA ALA A 119 1.88 -5.39 -18.16
C ALA A 119 2.27 -6.78 -17.60
N VAL A 120 3.55 -7.16 -17.71
CA VAL A 120 4.06 -8.45 -17.17
C VAL A 120 4.02 -8.46 -15.64
N SER A 121 4.47 -7.37 -14.99
CA SER A 121 4.45 -7.27 -13.53
C SER A 121 3.04 -7.27 -12.94
N LEU A 122 2.08 -6.62 -13.62
CA LEU A 122 0.67 -6.61 -13.22
C LEU A 122 0.04 -8.01 -13.25
N ALA A 123 0.36 -8.83 -14.26
CA ALA A 123 -0.21 -10.17 -14.40
C ALA A 123 0.15 -11.08 -13.21
N GLY A 124 1.42 -11.11 -12.79
CA GLY A 124 1.84 -11.94 -11.65
C GLY A 124 1.22 -11.50 -10.32
N MET A 125 1.02 -10.20 -10.12
CA MET A 125 0.30 -9.68 -8.95
C MET A 125 -1.19 -10.04 -8.98
N HIS A 126 -1.81 -10.01 -10.16
CA HIS A 126 -3.23 -10.35 -10.30
C HIS A 126 -3.53 -11.79 -9.90
N GLU A 127 -2.62 -12.73 -10.16
CA GLU A 127 -2.77 -14.13 -9.74
C GLU A 127 -2.79 -14.26 -8.21
N GLY A 128 -1.79 -13.70 -7.50
CA GLY A 128 -1.74 -13.79 -6.04
C GLY A 128 -2.91 -13.09 -5.33
N ALA A 129 -3.44 -12.02 -5.92
CA ALA A 129 -4.63 -11.35 -5.40
C ALA A 129 -5.89 -12.24 -5.52
N ILE A 130 -6.06 -13.01 -6.61
CA ILE A 130 -7.20 -13.90 -6.80
C ILE A 130 -7.26 -14.97 -5.71
N ASP A 131 -6.12 -15.55 -5.34
CA ASP A 131 -6.05 -16.56 -4.27
C ASP A 131 -6.50 -16.00 -2.91
N ILE A 132 -6.12 -14.76 -2.60
CA ILE A 132 -6.60 -14.06 -1.39
C ILE A 132 -8.11 -13.79 -1.48
N VAL A 133 -8.60 -13.28 -2.61
CA VAL A 133 -10.03 -12.99 -2.80
C VAL A 133 -10.89 -14.23 -2.62
N THR A 134 -10.48 -15.35 -3.20
CA THR A 134 -11.24 -16.61 -3.16
C THR A 134 -11.27 -17.25 -1.78
N SER A 135 -10.28 -16.97 -0.92
CA SER A 135 -10.24 -17.47 0.45
C SER A 135 -11.03 -16.62 1.45
N LEU A 136 -11.48 -15.40 1.11
CA LEU A 136 -12.20 -14.51 2.03
C LEU A 136 -13.43 -15.14 2.72
N PRO A 137 -14.32 -15.90 2.04
CA PRO A 137 -15.45 -16.53 2.72
C PRO A 137 -14.99 -17.56 3.76
N GLU A 138 -14.03 -18.41 3.40
CA GLU A 138 -13.48 -19.44 4.30
C GLU A 138 -12.77 -18.80 5.49
N MET A 139 -12.00 -17.73 5.27
CA MET A 139 -11.37 -16.95 6.33
C MET A 139 -12.43 -16.38 7.27
N SER A 140 -13.49 -15.76 6.75
CA SER A 140 -14.58 -15.22 7.56
C SER A 140 -15.22 -16.28 8.45
N GLU A 141 -15.53 -17.45 7.89
CA GLU A 141 -16.21 -18.54 8.60
C GLU A 141 -15.34 -19.18 9.69
N LYS A 142 -14.02 -19.26 9.46
CA LYS A 142 -13.07 -19.84 10.41
C LYS A 142 -12.63 -18.87 11.50
N MET A 143 -12.57 -17.57 11.20
CA MET A 143 -12.04 -16.56 12.12
C MET A 143 -13.07 -16.03 13.10
N PHE A 144 -14.34 -15.95 12.71
CA PHE A 144 -15.36 -15.26 13.50
C PHE A 144 -16.63 -16.10 13.67
N SER A 145 -17.13 -16.16 14.90
CA SER A 145 -18.45 -16.70 15.22
C SER A 145 -19.58 -15.81 14.66
N GLU A 146 -20.80 -16.35 14.58
CA GLU A 146 -21.97 -15.56 14.18
C GLU A 146 -22.23 -14.34 15.07
N HIS A 147 -21.87 -14.42 16.35
CA HIS A 147 -21.98 -13.28 17.27
C HIS A 147 -20.97 -12.19 16.91
N GLU A 148 -19.71 -12.55 16.68
CA GLU A 148 -18.66 -11.62 16.29
C GLU A 148 -18.92 -11.01 14.91
N ILE A 149 -19.41 -11.79 13.94
CA ILE A 149 -19.86 -11.28 12.64
C ILE A 149 -20.95 -10.22 12.81
N ARG A 150 -21.93 -10.44 13.70
CA ARG A 150 -22.95 -9.43 14.01
C ARG A 150 -22.33 -8.18 14.60
N THR A 151 -21.41 -8.32 15.55
CA THR A 151 -20.67 -7.19 16.15
C THR A 151 -19.89 -6.38 15.10
N ILE A 152 -19.20 -7.04 14.17
CA ILE A 152 -18.49 -6.39 13.06
C ILE A 152 -19.45 -5.60 12.17
N ARG A 153 -20.61 -6.18 11.82
CA ARG A 153 -21.63 -5.55 10.98
C ARG A 153 -22.30 -4.35 11.63
N THR A 154 -22.52 -4.37 12.94
CA THR A 154 -23.19 -3.29 13.67
C THR A 154 -22.24 -2.21 14.18
N ASN A 155 -20.94 -2.29 13.84
CA ASN A 155 -19.91 -1.40 14.38
C ASN A 155 -19.83 -1.44 15.92
N GLY A 156 -20.08 -2.61 16.50
CA GLY A 156 -19.95 -2.84 17.92
C GLY A 156 -18.48 -2.76 18.37
N ARG A 157 -18.27 -2.63 19.67
CA ARG A 157 -16.92 -2.65 20.26
C ARG A 157 -16.35 -4.06 20.16
N TYR A 158 -15.13 -4.18 19.63
CA TYR A 158 -14.45 -5.48 19.55
C TYR A 158 -13.96 -5.91 20.93
N THR A 159 -14.10 -7.20 21.22
CA THR A 159 -13.59 -7.81 22.45
C THR A 159 -12.10 -8.13 22.32
N GLU A 160 -11.45 -8.46 23.44
CA GLU A 160 -10.03 -8.86 23.44
C GLU A 160 -9.80 -10.13 22.61
N GLU A 161 -10.75 -11.07 22.63
CA GLU A 161 -10.70 -12.29 21.83
C GLU A 161 -10.76 -11.98 20.34
N MET A 162 -11.62 -11.04 19.92
CA MET A 162 -11.66 -10.59 18.52
C MET A 162 -10.34 -9.94 18.09
N PHE A 163 -9.73 -9.14 18.94
CA PHE A 163 -8.39 -8.58 18.67
C PHE A 163 -7.35 -9.68 18.53
N ALA A 164 -7.33 -10.66 19.44
CA ALA A 164 -6.41 -11.79 19.36
C ALA A 164 -6.59 -12.58 18.05
N SER A 165 -7.83 -12.83 17.61
CA SER A 165 -8.12 -13.48 16.32
C SER A 165 -7.64 -12.65 15.12
N ILE A 166 -7.85 -11.33 15.14
CA ILE A 166 -7.42 -10.42 14.07
C ILE A 166 -5.90 -10.42 13.91
N PHE A 167 -5.17 -10.21 15.01
CA PHE A 167 -3.71 -10.16 14.96
C PHE A 167 -3.10 -11.54 14.75
N GLY A 168 -3.65 -12.60 15.34
CA GLY A 168 -3.20 -13.97 15.12
C GLY A 168 -3.36 -14.43 13.67
N ALA A 169 -4.45 -14.05 13.00
CA ALA A 169 -4.62 -14.32 11.57
C ALA A 169 -3.65 -13.51 10.70
N ALA A 170 -3.40 -12.25 11.05
CA ALA A 170 -2.39 -11.44 10.37
C ALA A 170 -0.99 -12.04 10.51
N GLU A 171 -0.63 -12.57 11.70
CA GLU A 171 0.64 -13.30 11.92
C GLU A 171 0.74 -14.52 11.00
N GLN A 172 -0.29 -15.37 10.92
CA GLN A 172 -0.27 -16.57 10.05
C GLN A 172 -0.11 -16.25 8.56
N ILE A 173 -0.80 -15.21 8.08
CA ILE A 173 -0.66 -14.75 6.69
C ILE A 173 0.75 -14.18 6.47
N TRP A 174 1.25 -13.39 7.42
CA TRP A 174 2.59 -12.84 7.35
C TRP A 174 3.66 -13.93 7.30
N GLU A 175 3.56 -14.97 8.12
CA GLU A 175 4.49 -16.11 8.10
C GLU A 175 4.52 -16.78 6.72
N THR A 176 3.35 -17.02 6.14
CA THR A 176 3.21 -17.61 4.80
C THR A 176 3.86 -16.72 3.73
N LEU A 177 3.61 -15.40 3.78
CA LEU A 177 4.22 -14.44 2.86
C LEU A 177 5.75 -14.38 3.06
N ALA A 178 6.20 -14.34 4.31
CA ALA A 178 7.61 -14.26 4.65
C ALA A 178 8.39 -15.48 4.16
N GLU A 179 7.82 -16.69 4.26
CA GLU A 179 8.38 -17.91 3.66
C GLU A 179 8.49 -17.79 2.13
N GLY A 180 7.44 -17.31 1.47
CA GLY A 180 7.43 -17.08 0.01
C GLY A 180 8.50 -16.08 -0.47
N TYR A 181 8.83 -15.08 0.35
CA TYR A 181 9.88 -14.09 0.08
C TYR A 181 11.26 -14.46 0.63
N GLY A 182 11.41 -15.63 1.27
CA GLY A 182 12.68 -16.11 1.82
C GLY A 182 13.18 -15.33 3.04
N LEU A 183 12.29 -14.66 3.77
CA LEU A 183 12.63 -13.91 4.98
C LEU A 183 12.90 -14.85 6.16
N GLN A 184 13.90 -14.50 6.98
CA GLN A 184 14.20 -15.18 8.25
C GLN A 184 13.25 -14.69 9.35
N TRP A 185 11.94 -14.92 9.20
CA TRP A 185 10.92 -14.36 10.10
C TRP A 185 10.96 -14.94 11.51
N ARG A 186 11.39 -16.20 11.67
CA ARG A 186 11.43 -16.90 12.96
C ARG A 186 12.41 -16.29 13.97
N SER A 187 13.36 -15.48 13.52
CA SER A 187 14.32 -14.79 14.38
C SER A 187 13.94 -13.32 14.61
N MET A 188 12.83 -12.83 14.06
CA MET A 188 12.40 -11.45 14.26
C MET A 188 11.78 -11.27 15.65
N LEU A 189 12.14 -10.16 16.31
CA LEU A 189 11.44 -9.71 17.50
C LEU A 189 10.05 -9.19 17.12
N ARG A 190 9.07 -9.34 18.02
CA ARG A 190 7.67 -8.93 17.80
C ARG A 190 7.54 -7.44 17.40
N ASP A 191 8.34 -6.55 17.99
CA ASP A 191 8.40 -5.12 17.61
C ASP A 191 8.84 -4.90 16.15
N HIS A 192 9.77 -5.74 15.67
CA HIS A 192 10.24 -5.69 14.29
C HIS A 192 9.20 -6.28 13.34
N THR A 193 8.44 -7.29 13.76
CA THR A 193 7.33 -7.85 13.00
C THR A 193 6.32 -6.78 12.62
N MET A 194 5.86 -5.95 13.56
CA MET A 194 4.86 -4.90 13.27
C MET A 194 5.38 -3.79 12.35
N SER A 195 6.70 -3.66 12.25
CA SER A 195 7.36 -2.71 11.37
C SER A 195 7.63 -3.30 9.98
N ALA A 196 7.57 -4.62 9.82
CA ALA A 196 7.76 -5.30 8.55
C ALA A 196 6.60 -5.05 7.57
N TYR A 197 6.94 -4.78 6.30
CA TYR A 197 5.96 -4.49 5.25
C TYR A 197 4.95 -5.61 5.07
N LEU A 198 5.42 -6.86 4.99
CA LEU A 198 4.55 -8.03 4.80
C LEU A 198 3.58 -8.24 5.96
N PHE A 199 3.96 -7.88 7.18
CA PHE A 199 3.05 -7.96 8.32
C PHE A 199 1.95 -6.91 8.24
N ARG A 200 2.31 -5.65 7.93
CA ARG A 200 1.31 -4.59 7.75
C ARG A 200 0.37 -4.89 6.59
N TYR A 201 0.89 -5.50 5.52
CA TYR A 201 0.10 -5.98 4.40
C TYR A 201 -0.85 -7.11 4.80
N ALA A 202 -0.37 -8.11 5.55
CA ALA A 202 -1.20 -9.18 6.10
C ALA A 202 -2.33 -8.65 7.01
N LEU A 203 -2.00 -7.73 7.92
CA LEU A 203 -3.00 -7.05 8.75
C LEU A 203 -3.99 -6.25 7.88
N GLY A 204 -3.50 -5.61 6.82
CA GLY A 204 -4.33 -4.94 5.82
C GLY A 204 -5.36 -5.87 5.17
N ILE A 205 -4.99 -7.11 4.84
CA ILE A 205 -5.91 -8.13 4.31
C ILE A 205 -7.01 -8.45 5.33
N ILE A 206 -6.65 -8.58 6.61
CA ILE A 206 -7.65 -8.81 7.67
C ILE A 206 -8.57 -7.59 7.85
N ILE A 207 -8.03 -6.36 7.80
CA ILE A 207 -8.84 -5.13 7.82
C ILE A 207 -9.80 -5.08 6.62
N TYR A 208 -9.35 -5.50 5.44
CA TYR A 208 -10.21 -5.66 4.26
C TYR A 208 -11.32 -6.69 4.49
N LEU A 209 -11.00 -7.84 5.08
CA LEU A 209 -11.99 -8.86 5.45
C LEU A 209 -13.05 -8.29 6.39
N LEU A 210 -12.67 -7.50 7.40
CA LEU A 210 -13.60 -6.84 8.30
C LEU A 210 -14.53 -5.87 7.55
N TRP A 211 -14.00 -5.10 6.59
CA TRP A 211 -14.80 -4.25 5.71
C TRP A 211 -15.77 -5.07 4.85
N TRP A 212 -15.31 -6.19 4.30
CA TRP A 212 -16.13 -7.10 3.49
C TRP A 212 -17.29 -7.69 4.30
N ILE A 213 -17.02 -8.16 5.53
CA ILE A 213 -18.07 -8.66 6.45
C ILE A 213 -19.06 -7.54 6.78
N ARG A 214 -18.55 -6.35 7.09
CA ARG A 214 -19.35 -5.17 7.48
C ARG A 214 -20.31 -4.74 6.37
N THR A 215 -19.87 -4.79 5.13
CA THR A 215 -20.68 -4.39 3.96
C THR A 215 -21.64 -5.48 3.47
N GLY A 216 -21.78 -6.57 4.24
CA GLY A 216 -22.74 -7.63 3.96
C GLY A 216 -22.17 -8.74 3.08
N SER A 217 -20.84 -8.93 3.07
CA SER A 217 -20.16 -9.98 2.33
C SER A 217 -20.50 -9.98 0.83
N PRO A 218 -20.17 -8.90 0.09
CA PRO A 218 -20.46 -8.81 -1.34
C PRO A 218 -20.01 -10.07 -2.10
N LYS A 219 -20.85 -10.54 -3.02
CA LYS A 219 -20.57 -11.74 -3.81
C LYS A 219 -19.23 -11.65 -4.55
N LEU A 220 -18.52 -12.78 -4.60
CA LEU A 220 -17.24 -12.94 -5.31
C LEU A 220 -17.33 -12.74 -6.83
N GLU A 221 -18.53 -12.55 -7.41
CA GLU A 221 -18.74 -12.26 -8.84
C GLU A 221 -18.05 -10.96 -9.32
N ARG A 222 -17.46 -10.17 -8.42
CA ARG A 222 -16.67 -8.96 -8.71
C ARG A 222 -15.18 -9.13 -8.42
N VAL A 223 -14.61 -10.30 -8.73
CA VAL A 223 -13.18 -10.61 -8.51
C VAL A 223 -12.26 -9.47 -8.99
N ASP A 224 -12.52 -8.91 -10.17
CA ASP A 224 -11.72 -7.80 -10.70
C ASP A 224 -11.69 -6.56 -9.80
N ARG A 225 -12.81 -6.26 -9.13
CA ARG A 225 -12.89 -5.12 -8.21
C ARG A 225 -12.17 -5.42 -6.90
N ILE A 226 -12.42 -6.60 -6.32
CA ILE A 226 -11.77 -7.01 -5.07
C ILE A 226 -10.24 -7.11 -5.28
N ARG A 227 -9.81 -7.58 -6.46
CA ARG A 227 -8.41 -7.57 -6.87
C ARG A 227 -7.82 -6.16 -6.89
N ASN A 228 -8.51 -5.18 -7.47
CA ASN A 228 -8.06 -3.79 -7.43
C ASN A 228 -7.99 -3.28 -6.00
N ASP A 229 -8.97 -3.62 -5.15
CA ASP A 229 -8.96 -3.22 -3.74
C ASP A 229 -7.71 -3.75 -2.99
N LEU A 230 -7.21 -4.95 -3.34
CA LEU A 230 -5.97 -5.50 -2.79
C LEU A 230 -4.71 -4.82 -3.34
N ILE A 231 -4.76 -4.28 -4.56
CA ILE A 231 -3.68 -3.44 -5.10
C ILE A 231 -3.68 -2.10 -4.35
N ASP A 232 -4.85 -1.48 -4.17
CA ASP A 232 -5.02 -0.25 -3.40
C ASP A 232 -4.55 -0.41 -1.95
N LEU A 233 -4.63 -1.63 -1.40
CA LEU A 233 -4.14 -1.95 -0.07
C LEU A 233 -2.63 -1.69 0.05
N SER A 234 -1.85 -1.85 -1.02
CA SER A 234 -0.41 -1.52 -0.98
C SER A 234 -0.19 -0.03 -0.68
N PHE A 235 -0.94 0.87 -1.32
CA PHE A 235 -0.89 2.31 -1.05
C PHE A 235 -1.26 2.61 0.40
N VAL A 236 -2.29 1.94 0.91
CA VAL A 236 -2.71 2.04 2.31
C VAL A 236 -1.58 1.62 3.25
N VAL A 237 -0.94 0.48 2.99
CA VAL A 237 0.18 -0.03 3.79
C VAL A 237 1.36 0.93 3.76
N TYR A 238 1.75 1.44 2.59
CA TYR A 238 2.78 2.48 2.49
C TYR A 238 2.39 3.71 3.30
N GLY A 239 1.12 4.12 3.24
CA GLY A 239 0.60 5.24 4.02
C GLY A 239 0.92 5.14 5.51
N THR A 240 0.91 3.93 6.08
CA THR A 240 1.22 3.71 7.52
C THR A 240 2.69 3.94 7.90
N TYR A 241 3.59 4.04 6.93
CA TYR A 241 5.01 4.35 7.15
C TYR A 241 5.32 5.84 7.10
N TYR A 242 4.42 6.63 6.54
CA TYR A 242 4.58 8.07 6.31
C TYR A 242 3.50 8.86 7.06
N ASP A 243 3.55 10.18 6.98
CA ASP A 243 2.65 11.08 7.74
C ASP A 243 1.18 11.08 7.27
N GLY A 244 0.81 10.23 6.31
CA GLY A 244 -0.56 10.18 5.81
C GLY A 244 -0.69 9.58 4.42
N PHE A 245 -1.94 9.48 3.99
CA PHE A 245 -2.35 8.92 2.71
C PHE A 245 -3.39 9.83 2.04
N LEU A 246 -3.13 10.25 0.80
CA LEU A 246 -4.03 11.09 0.01
C LEU A 246 -4.67 10.28 -1.10
N THR A 247 -5.98 10.05 -1.01
CA THR A 247 -6.78 9.29 -1.98
C THR A 247 -8.16 9.93 -2.21
N ALA A 248 -8.79 9.63 -3.34
CA ALA A 248 -10.21 9.91 -3.58
C ALA A 248 -11.13 8.73 -3.21
N ASP A 249 -10.59 7.54 -2.97
CA ASP A 249 -11.35 6.34 -2.64
C ASP A 249 -11.65 6.28 -1.13
N ARG A 250 -12.93 6.38 -0.77
CA ARG A 250 -13.41 6.33 0.62
C ARG A 250 -13.13 5.00 1.32
N LYS A 251 -13.11 3.89 0.60
CA LYS A 251 -12.76 2.57 1.15
C LYS A 251 -11.26 2.54 1.44
N ALA A 252 -10.42 3.02 0.53
CA ALA A 252 -8.97 3.10 0.77
C ALA A 252 -8.65 4.01 1.97
N GLU A 253 -9.31 5.16 2.08
CA GLU A 253 -9.22 6.04 3.26
C GLU A 253 -9.66 5.30 4.54
N TRP A 254 -10.79 4.60 4.51
CA TRP A 254 -11.26 3.80 5.65
C TRP A 254 -10.25 2.73 6.05
N MET A 255 -9.67 2.01 5.08
CA MET A 255 -8.66 0.98 5.34
C MET A 255 -7.42 1.59 5.99
N PHE A 256 -6.92 2.72 5.48
CA PHE A 256 -5.77 3.43 6.05
C PHE A 256 -5.99 3.85 7.50
N LEU A 257 -7.14 4.44 7.81
CA LEU A 257 -7.45 4.88 9.17
C LEU A 257 -7.55 3.69 10.14
N ASN A 258 -8.17 2.58 9.74
CA ASN A 258 -8.32 1.42 10.62
C ASN A 258 -7.01 0.64 10.77
N LEU A 259 -6.23 0.51 9.71
CA LEU A 259 -4.91 -0.12 9.77
C LEU A 259 -3.96 0.67 10.68
N SER A 260 -3.90 2.00 10.51
CA SER A 260 -3.06 2.87 11.33
C SER A 260 -3.43 2.78 12.82
N ARG A 261 -4.73 2.83 13.13
CA ARG A 261 -5.22 2.67 14.51
C ARG A 261 -4.91 1.30 15.10
N ALA A 262 -5.02 0.23 14.31
CA ALA A 262 -4.67 -1.11 14.78
C ALA A 262 -3.17 -1.20 15.14
N LEU A 263 -2.31 -0.65 14.29
CA LEU A 263 -0.86 -0.60 14.53
C LEU A 263 -0.52 0.26 15.76
N GLU A 264 -1.17 1.41 15.95
CA GLU A 264 -1.01 2.27 17.14
C GLU A 264 -1.47 1.59 18.42
N ALA A 265 -2.63 0.91 18.39
CA ALA A 265 -3.17 0.19 19.52
C ALA A 265 -2.25 -0.96 19.94
N ALA A 266 -1.69 -1.70 18.98
CA ALA A 266 -0.77 -2.79 19.25
C ALA A 266 0.52 -2.29 19.96
N ARG A 267 1.10 -1.20 19.47
CA ARG A 267 2.28 -0.55 20.11
C ARG A 267 2.01 -0.06 21.53
N THR A 268 0.81 0.46 21.78
CA THR A 268 0.43 1.02 23.08
C THR A 268 0.19 -0.07 24.13
N SER A 269 -0.50 -1.15 23.75
CA SER A 269 -0.75 -2.30 24.64
C SER A 269 0.55 -3.00 25.08
N GLU A 270 1.56 -3.02 24.21
CA GLU A 270 2.86 -3.64 24.49
C GLU A 270 3.75 -2.78 25.40
N SER A 271 3.66 -1.45 25.27
CA SER A 271 4.32 -0.50 26.19
C SER A 271 3.81 -0.63 27.64
N GLN A 272 2.53 -0.96 27.81
CA GLN A 272 1.94 -1.24 29.14
C GLN A 272 2.34 -2.61 29.68
N TRP A 273 2.54 -3.60 28.81
CA TRP A 273 2.94 -4.96 29.18
C TRP A 273 4.43 -5.08 29.54
N THR A 274 5.30 -4.31 28.89
CA THR A 274 6.73 -4.22 29.21
C THR A 274 7.00 -3.44 30.51
N ALA A 275 6.25 -2.36 30.76
CA ALA A 275 6.35 -1.59 32.00
C ALA A 275 5.94 -2.40 33.26
N SER A 276 4.92 -3.26 33.16
CA SER A 276 4.44 -4.08 34.29
C SER A 276 5.35 -5.27 34.67
N ARG A 277 6.43 -5.52 33.91
CA ARG A 277 7.45 -6.54 34.23
C ARG A 277 8.78 -5.94 34.72
N ALA A 278 8.88 -4.62 34.76
CA ALA A 278 10.05 -3.89 35.26
C ALA A 278 9.90 -3.43 36.72
N ASP A 279 8.71 -3.62 37.31
CA ASP A 279 8.39 -3.44 38.73
C ASP A 279 8.21 -4.80 39.43
#